data_AF-A0A916LFL5-F1
#
_entry.id   AF-A0A916LFL5-F1
#
_cell.length_a   1.000
_cell.length_b   1.000
_cell.length_c   1.000
_cell.angle_alpha   90.00
_cell.angle_beta   90.00
_cell.angle_gamma   90.00
#
_symmetry.space_group_name_H-M   'P 1'
#
loop_
_entity.id
_entity.type
_entity.pdbx_description
1 polymer ?
#
loop_
_entity_poly.entity_id
_entity_poly.type
_entity_poly.pdbx_seq_one_letter_code
_entity_poly.pdbx_strand_id
1 'polypeptide(L)' 'MEVVRLLEQGGLDLDASLRLWERGEQLAKRCEEHLAGARQRVSDVLAGDEAQNG' A
#
# COMPACT_ATOMS: atom_id res chain seq x y z
N MET A 1 -10.79 8.51 -4.36
CA MET A 1 -10.92 7.51 -3.28
C MET A 1 -10.85 8.28 -1.96
N GLU A 2 -11.97 8.41 -1.24
CA GLU A 2 -12.08 9.31 -0.07
C GLU A 2 -12.13 8.56 1.28
N VAL A 3 -11.52 7.37 1.39
CA VAL A 3 -11.62 6.53 2.60
C VAL A 3 -11.06 7.24 3.85
N VAL A 4 -9.82 7.74 3.76
CA VAL A 4 -9.15 8.42 4.88
C VAL A 4 -9.91 9.69 5.27
N ARG A 5 -10.28 10.51 4.27
CA ARG A 5 -11.02 11.75 4.48
C ARG A 5 -12.35 11.53 5.19
N LEU A 6 -13.10 10.49 4.83
CA LEU A 6 -14.38 10.15 5.46
C LEU A 6 -14.20 9.65 6.90
N LEU A 7 -13.16 8.86 7.17
CA LEU A 7 -12.83 8.42 8.53
C LEU A 7 -12.41 9.61 9.42
N GLU A 8 -11.59 10.53 8.91
CA GLU A 8 -11.12 11.72 9.63
C GLU A 8 -12.23 12.74 9.89
N GLN A 9 -13.21 12.83 8.99
CA GLN A 9 -14.37 13.70 9.17
C GLN A 9 -15.23 13.28 10.38
N GLY A 10 -15.23 11.99 10.73
CA GLY A 10 -16.07 11.43 11.79
C GLY A 10 -17.57 11.55 11.49
N GLY A 11 -18.40 11.40 12.53
CA GLY A 11 -19.86 11.50 12.41
C GLY A 11 -20.55 10.24 11.83
N LEU A 12 -19.78 9.20 11.58
CA LEU A 12 -20.28 7.87 11.20
C LEU A 12 -20.60 7.05 12.44
N ASP A 13 -21.56 6.14 12.34
CA ASP A 13 -21.71 5.10 13.33
C ASP A 13 -20.53 4.10 13.27
N LEU A 14 -20.47 3.22 14.26
CA LEU A 14 -19.38 2.25 14.39
C LEU A 14 -19.33 1.28 13.21
N ASP A 15 -20.48 0.80 12.72
CA ASP A 15 -20.53 -0.18 11.63
C ASP A 15 -20.02 0.43 10.31
N ALA A 16 -20.47 1.64 10.00
CA ALA A 16 -20.00 2.40 8.85
C ALA A 16 -18.50 2.72 8.95
N SER A 17 -18.02 3.06 10.15
CA SER A 17 -16.59 3.31 10.40
C SER A 17 -15.74 2.05 10.18
N LEU A 18 -16.20 0.89 10.65
CA LEU A 18 -15.52 -0.39 10.47
C LEU A 18 -15.44 -0.79 9.00
N ARG A 19 -16.54 -0.67 8.24
CA ARG A 19 -16.53 -0.98 6.79
C ARG A 19 -15.56 -0.11 6.01
N LEU A 20 -15.47 1.18 6.35
CA LEU A 20 -14.51 2.08 5.72
C LEU A 20 -13.08 1.74 6.09
N TRP A 21 -12.82 1.39 7.35
CA TRP A 21 -11.51 0.93 7.81
C TRP A 21 -11.08 -0.35 7.07
N GLU A 22 -11.94 -1.37 7.00
CA GLU A 22 -11.65 -2.62 6.27
C GLU A 22 -11.36 -2.37 4.79
N ARG A 23 -12.04 -1.41 4.18
CA ARG A 23 -11.75 -0.97 2.82
C ARG A 23 -10.38 -0.29 2.72
N GLY A 24 -10.03 0.52 3.71
CA GLY A 24 -8.70 1.13 3.85
C GLY A 24 -7.59 0.08 3.92
N GLU A 25 -7.76 -0.93 4.77
CA GLU A 25 -6.80 -2.04 4.93
C GLU A 25 -6.59 -2.80 3.63
N GLN A 26 -7.65 -3.10 2.88
CA GLN A 26 -7.54 -3.77 1.58
C GLN A 26 -6.77 -2.94 0.56
N LEU A 27 -6.94 -1.61 0.57
CA LEU A 27 -6.19 -0.71 -0.30
C LEU A 27 -4.72 -0.64 0.12
N ALA A 28 -4.44 -0.52 1.41
CA ALA A 28 -3.09 -0.50 1.95
C ALA A 28 -2.32 -1.76 1.54
N LYS A 29 -2.90 -2.94 1.76
CA LYS A 29 -2.31 -4.23 1.37
C LYS A 29 -1.95 -4.27 -0.12
N ARG A 30 -2.86 -3.83 -1.00
CA ARG A 30 -2.60 -3.82 -2.45
C ARG A 30 -1.46 -2.86 -2.82
N CYS A 31 -1.40 -1.70 -2.17
CA CYS A 31 -0.30 -0.75 -2.37
C CYS A 31 1.03 -1.37 -1.91
N GLU A 32 1.05 -2.05 -0.76
CA GLU A 32 2.23 -2.73 -0.24
C GLU A 32 2.73 -3.84 -1.18
N GLU A 33 1.83 -4.66 -1.71
CA GLU A 33 2.15 -5.71 -2.70
C GLU A 33 2.81 -5.10 -3.95
N HIS A 34 2.25 -4.02 -4.48
CA HIS A 34 2.82 -3.33 -5.63
C HIS A 34 4.20 -2.72 -5.32
N LEU A 35 4.34 -2.09 -4.16
CA LEU A 35 5.60 -1.50 -3.71
C LEU A 35 6.68 -2.56 -3.46
N ALA A 36 6.30 -3.72 -2.92
CA ALA A 36 7.20 -4.86 -2.75
C ALA A 36 7.73 -5.36 -4.09
N GLY A 37 6.84 -5.55 -5.07
CA GLY A 37 7.25 -5.94 -6.43
C GLY A 37 8.15 -4.90 -7.10
N ALA A 38 7.89 -3.61 -6.89
CA ALA A 38 8.76 -2.55 -7.40
C ALA A 38 10.16 -2.58 -6.76
N ARG A 39 10.23 -2.73 -5.43
CA ARG A 39 11.51 -2.88 -4.70
C ARG A 39 12.31 -4.07 -5.18
N GLN A 40 11.66 -5.22 -5.41
CA GLN A 40 12.35 -6.40 -5.93
C GLN A 40 13.00 -6.14 -7.28
N ARG A 41 12.25 -5.57 -8.24
CA ARG A 41 12.80 -5.25 -9.57
C ARG A 41 14.00 -4.32 -9.51
N VAL A 42 13.96 -3.31 -8.63
CA VAL A 42 15.10 -2.40 -8.44
C VAL A 42 16.29 -3.17 -7.86
N SER A 43 16.06 -4.00 -6.84
CA SER A 43 17.12 -4.84 -6.25
C SER A 43 17.77 -5.76 -7.26
N ASP A 44 16.99 -6.39 -8.14
CA ASP A 44 17.50 -7.33 -9.14
C ASP A 44 18.39 -6.61 -10.17
N VAL A 45 18.00 -5.40 -10.57
CA VAL A 45 18.81 -4.57 -11.49
C VAL A 45 20.13 -4.16 -10.84
N LEU A 46 20.10 -3.73 -9.57
CA LEU A 46 21.31 -3.33 -8.85
C LEU A 46 22.28 -4.51 -8.66
N ALA A 47 21.77 -5.66 -8.22
CA ALA A 47 22.58 -6.87 -8.04
C ALA A 47 23.17 -7.37 -9.38
N GLY A 48 22.41 -7.24 -10.47
CA GLY A 48 22.87 -7.58 -11.81
C GLY A 48 23.98 -6.64 -12.32
N ASP A 49 23.93 -5.36 -11.98
CA ASP A 49 24.98 -4.37 -12.31
C ASP A 49 26.27 -4.65 -11.54
N GLU A 50 26.18 -4.92 -10.23
CA GLU A 50 27.32 -5.29 -9.38
C GLU A 50 28.04 -6.55 -9.88
N ALA A 51 27.29 -7.56 -10.35
CA ALA A 51 27.86 -8.79 -10.90
C ALA A 51 28.50 -8.61 -12.29
N GLN A 52 28.13 -7.57 -13.04
CA GLN A 52 28.67 -7.29 -14.38
C GLN A 52 29.89 -6.36 -14.35
N ASN A 53 30.01 -5.53 -13.31
CA ASN A 53 31.00 -4.45 -13.22
C ASN A 53 32.09 -4.69 -12.14
N GLY A 54 32.08 -5.85 -11.48
CA GLY A 54 33.11 -6.34 -10.56
C GLY A 54 33.93 -7.47 -11.16
#